data_AF-A0A0H5E3A4-F1
#
_entry.id   AF-A0A0H5E3A4-F1
#
_cell.length_a   1.000
_cell.length_b   1.000
_cell.length_c   1.000
_cell.angle_alpha   90.00
_cell.angle_beta   90.00
_cell.angle_gamma   90.00
#
_symmetry.space_group_name_H-M   'P 1'
#
loop_
_entity.id
_entity.type
_entity.pdbx_description
1 polymer ?
#
loop_
_entity_poly.entity_id
_entity_poly.type
_entity_poly.pdbx_seq_one_letter_code
_entity_poly.pdbx_strand_id
1 'polypeptide(L)'
;MRYLALILTLALTCPDLSHTAQKKFNDSCDIEDFATIENAIVKSKLMRENPSNQMTYSFLTKEDFLKHFGGSEEGFDNLSRQGSKMMILNAPKMKPGEEFDLYAFRIDQKTMFVANLIANAEGELVTTDRNKSPLSKVNITLGFQMKGEEMSYALLSKDKSRCLATSCAIDPLEAKWSDGSKIYMAMLTHDLKIFYLYGSQFKPGEIVTLSFKMGNKDFSEDFVASSQGTFYTILNHDTLGQTGGKGHVRATKAANGESVALEYLWGESLTQSFNAQNNRKTR
;
A
#
# COMPACT_ATOMS: atom_id res chain seq x y z
N MET A 1 14.15 -15.20 3.35
CA MET A 1 12.83 -15.80 3.07
C MET A 1 11.72 -14.74 3.14
N ARG A 2 11.72 -13.70 2.29
CA ARG A 2 10.66 -12.66 2.25
C ARG A 2 10.14 -12.33 0.84
N TYR A 3 10.84 -12.76 -0.19
CA TYR A 3 10.44 -12.60 -1.60
C TYR A 3 9.46 -13.70 -2.06
N LEU A 4 9.31 -14.77 -1.29
CA LEU A 4 8.56 -15.96 -1.69
C LEU A 4 7.04 -15.76 -1.62
N ALA A 5 6.52 -15.02 -0.64
CA ALA A 5 5.09 -14.74 -0.51
C ALA A 5 4.57 -13.79 -1.61
N LEU A 6 5.39 -12.82 -2.01
CA LEU A 6 5.08 -11.90 -3.11
C LEU A 6 5.05 -12.66 -4.46
N ILE A 7 6.03 -13.53 -4.70
CA ILE A 7 6.09 -14.40 -5.90
C ILE A 7 4.95 -15.43 -5.90
N LEU A 8 4.62 -16.04 -4.73
CA LEU A 8 3.49 -16.97 -4.61
C LEU A 8 2.14 -16.28 -4.86
N THR A 9 1.95 -15.04 -4.41
CA THR A 9 0.68 -14.36 -4.63
C THR A 9 0.50 -13.94 -6.09
N LEU A 10 1.57 -13.54 -6.78
CA LEU A 10 1.57 -13.30 -8.22
C LEU A 10 1.25 -14.57 -9.02
N ALA A 11 1.72 -15.74 -8.55
CA ALA A 11 1.38 -17.04 -9.14
C ALA A 11 -0.06 -17.48 -8.84
N LEU A 12 -0.70 -16.95 -7.79
CA LEU A 12 -2.08 -17.29 -7.40
C LEU A 12 -3.14 -16.38 -8.02
N THR A 13 -2.76 -15.21 -8.55
CA THR A 13 -3.66 -14.27 -9.24
C THR A 13 -3.61 -14.36 -10.77
N CYS A 14 -2.65 -15.11 -11.32
CA CYS A 14 -2.57 -15.46 -12.74
C CYS A 14 -2.57 -16.99 -12.89
N PRO A 15 -3.63 -17.62 -13.42
CA PRO A 15 -3.77 -19.09 -13.46
C PRO A 15 -2.68 -19.87 -14.23
N ASP A 16 -1.86 -19.19 -15.04
CA ASP A 16 -0.93 -19.84 -15.99
C ASP A 16 0.50 -20.09 -15.45
N LEU A 17 0.79 -19.84 -14.18
CA LEU A 17 2.11 -20.11 -13.58
C LEU A 17 2.00 -21.17 -12.48
N SER A 18 1.87 -22.44 -12.89
CA SER A 18 1.56 -23.56 -11.99
C SER A 18 2.76 -24.41 -11.53
N HIS A 19 2.54 -25.01 -10.36
CA HIS A 19 3.00 -26.32 -9.87
C HIS A 19 4.31 -26.51 -9.10
N THR A 20 5.34 -25.68 -9.26
CA THR A 20 6.65 -25.99 -8.61
C THR A 20 6.85 -25.32 -7.23
N ALA A 21 6.15 -24.23 -6.95
CA ALA A 21 6.38 -23.41 -5.75
C ALA A 21 5.72 -23.94 -4.45
N GLN A 22 4.71 -24.81 -4.56
CA GLN A 22 3.84 -25.17 -3.43
C GLN A 22 4.46 -26.18 -2.44
N LYS A 23 5.43 -27.01 -2.86
CA LYS A 23 5.85 -28.20 -2.11
C LYS A 23 6.95 -27.95 -1.06
N LYS A 24 7.58 -26.76 -1.01
CA LYS A 24 8.71 -26.45 -0.09
C LYS A 24 8.33 -25.55 1.11
N PHE A 25 7.04 -25.26 1.31
CA PHE A 25 6.57 -24.23 2.25
C PHE A 25 6.25 -24.73 3.67
N ASN A 26 6.05 -26.04 3.90
CA ASN A 26 5.35 -26.52 5.09
C ASN A 26 6.13 -26.58 6.42
N ASP A 27 7.43 -26.24 6.47
CA ASP A 27 8.22 -26.50 7.68
C ASP A 27 8.99 -25.24 8.16
N SER A 28 8.34 -24.34 8.92
CA SER A 28 8.91 -23.65 10.12
C SER A 28 8.29 -22.28 10.45
N CYS A 29 7.52 -22.21 11.55
CA CYS A 29 7.02 -21.06 12.36
C CYS A 29 5.50 -21.12 12.56
N ASP A 30 4.99 -20.43 13.59
CA ASP A 30 3.58 -20.05 13.78
C ASP A 30 3.11 -19.16 12.60
N ILE A 31 3.08 -19.75 11.41
CA ILE A 31 3.01 -19.14 10.08
C ILE A 31 1.58 -18.80 9.68
N GLU A 32 0.57 -19.43 10.26
CA GLU A 32 -0.79 -19.36 9.73
C GLU A 32 -1.36 -17.94 9.73
N ASP A 33 -1.20 -17.18 10.82
CA ASP A 33 -1.71 -15.81 10.90
C ASP A 33 -0.87 -14.86 10.02
N PHE A 34 0.46 -15.01 10.00
CA PHE A 34 1.35 -14.12 9.24
C PHE A 34 1.25 -14.34 7.72
N ALA A 35 1.22 -15.59 7.26
CA ALA A 35 1.00 -15.91 5.86
C ALA A 35 -0.42 -15.50 5.41
N THR A 36 -1.42 -15.64 6.27
CA THR A 36 -2.78 -15.16 5.99
C THR A 36 -2.81 -13.64 5.80
N ILE A 37 -2.12 -12.90 6.67
CA ILE A 37 -2.09 -11.44 6.59
C ILE A 37 -1.23 -10.95 5.41
N GLU A 38 -0.05 -11.51 5.17
CA GLU A 38 0.77 -11.16 3.99
C GLU A 38 0.00 -11.46 2.70
N ASN A 39 -0.65 -12.63 2.60
CA ASN A 39 -1.49 -12.95 1.46
C ASN A 39 -2.67 -11.98 1.35
N ALA A 40 -3.30 -11.57 2.45
CA ALA A 40 -4.39 -10.58 2.44
C ALA A 40 -3.90 -9.20 1.98
N ILE A 41 -2.69 -8.78 2.37
CA ILE A 41 -2.09 -7.50 1.95
C ILE A 41 -1.74 -7.55 0.47
N VAL A 42 -1.04 -8.58 0.01
CA VAL A 42 -0.68 -8.69 -1.41
C VAL A 42 -1.93 -8.86 -2.25
N LYS A 43 -2.91 -9.65 -1.81
CA LYS A 43 -4.24 -9.68 -2.43
C LYS A 43 -4.89 -8.31 -2.39
N SER A 44 -4.87 -7.52 -1.32
CA SER A 44 -5.50 -6.18 -1.32
C SER A 44 -4.82 -5.22 -2.31
N LYS A 45 -3.49 -5.32 -2.46
CA LYS A 45 -2.72 -4.53 -3.43
C LYS A 45 -3.06 -4.92 -4.87
N LEU A 46 -3.29 -6.22 -5.12
CA LEU A 46 -3.63 -6.77 -6.44
C LEU A 46 -5.14 -6.71 -6.75
N MET A 47 -6.00 -6.80 -5.73
CA MET A 47 -7.45 -6.93 -5.81
C MET A 47 -8.17 -5.59 -5.63
N ARG A 48 -7.52 -4.44 -5.86
CA ARG A 48 -8.21 -3.13 -5.91
C ARG A 48 -9.45 -3.12 -6.84
N GLU A 49 -9.63 -4.19 -7.61
CA GLU A 49 -10.71 -4.52 -8.53
C GLU A 49 -12.02 -5.08 -7.88
N ASN A 50 -12.07 -5.41 -6.57
CA ASN A 50 -13.33 -5.79 -5.90
C ASN A 50 -13.55 -5.09 -4.53
N PRO A 51 -14.10 -3.85 -4.53
CA PRO A 51 -14.20 -3.01 -3.33
C PRO A 51 -15.20 -3.53 -2.27
N SER A 52 -16.11 -4.44 -2.65
CA SER A 52 -17.24 -4.82 -1.78
C SER A 52 -16.88 -5.66 -0.54
N ASN A 53 -15.65 -6.17 -0.49
CA ASN A 53 -15.09 -6.96 0.61
C ASN A 53 -13.70 -6.44 1.03
N GLN A 54 -13.40 -5.17 0.80
CA GLN A 54 -12.15 -4.55 1.21
C GLN A 54 -12.37 -3.53 2.31
N MET A 55 -11.39 -3.44 3.19
CA MET A 55 -11.29 -2.28 4.07
C MET A 55 -10.91 -1.08 3.20
N THR A 56 -11.64 0.01 3.35
CA THR A 56 -11.34 1.28 2.71
C THR A 56 -10.85 2.26 3.75
N TYR A 57 -10.35 3.40 3.28
CA TYR A 57 -9.89 4.45 4.16
C TYR A 57 -10.20 5.83 3.59
N SER A 58 -10.31 6.80 4.49
CA SER A 58 -10.31 8.22 4.16
C SER A 58 -9.32 8.95 5.06
N PHE A 59 -8.61 9.92 4.49
CA PHE A 59 -7.86 10.86 5.31
C PHE A 59 -8.82 11.82 5.97
N LEU A 60 -8.61 12.10 7.26
CA LEU A 60 -9.40 13.10 7.95
C LEU A 60 -9.19 14.46 7.30
N THR A 61 -10.30 15.14 7.02
CA THR A 61 -10.27 16.56 6.68
C THR A 61 -10.08 17.40 7.96
N LYS A 62 -9.76 18.67 7.78
CA LYS A 62 -9.74 19.64 8.90
C LYS A 62 -11.10 19.69 9.60
N GLU A 63 -12.19 19.64 8.84
CA GLU A 63 -13.55 19.64 9.37
C GLU A 63 -13.82 18.40 10.23
N ASP A 64 -13.45 17.21 9.74
CA ASP A 64 -13.56 15.96 10.50
C ASP A 64 -12.74 16.03 11.80
N PHE A 65 -11.53 16.59 11.73
CA PHE A 65 -10.67 16.75 12.89
C PHE A 65 -11.30 17.63 13.97
N LEU A 66 -11.78 18.81 13.60
CA LEU A 66 -12.40 19.74 14.55
C LEU A 66 -13.66 19.14 15.16
N LYS A 67 -14.49 18.50 14.34
CA LYS A 67 -15.75 17.88 14.76
C LYS A 67 -15.55 16.70 15.72
N HIS A 68 -14.59 15.83 15.44
CA HIS A 68 -14.45 14.57 16.18
C HIS A 68 -13.49 14.66 17.36
N PHE A 69 -12.57 15.62 17.37
CA PHE A 69 -11.53 15.70 18.40
C PHE A 69 -11.65 16.94 19.29
N GLY A 70 -12.55 17.88 18.97
CA GLY A 70 -12.61 19.17 19.66
C GLY A 70 -11.25 19.91 19.61
N GLY A 71 -10.42 19.58 18.63
CA GLY A 71 -9.09 20.14 18.46
C GLY A 71 -9.16 21.59 17.98
N SER A 72 -8.03 22.30 18.05
CA SER A 72 -7.89 23.59 17.40
C SER A 72 -7.44 23.42 15.95
N GLU A 73 -7.71 24.44 15.13
CA GLU A 73 -7.15 24.51 13.78
C GLU A 73 -5.62 24.40 13.79
N GLU A 74 -4.99 25.02 14.79
CA GLU A 74 -3.54 24.96 15.02
C GLU A 74 -3.05 23.52 15.26
N GLY A 75 -3.82 22.70 15.98
CA GLY A 75 -3.50 21.29 16.19
C GLY A 75 -3.49 20.49 14.88
N PHE A 76 -4.47 20.72 14.00
CA PHE A 76 -4.51 20.09 12.68
C PHE A 76 -3.37 20.57 11.76
N ASP A 77 -3.12 21.88 11.76
CA ASP A 77 -2.06 22.47 10.96
C ASP A 77 -0.67 21.97 11.40
N ASN A 78 -0.48 21.74 12.71
CA ASN A 78 0.76 21.15 13.24
C ASN A 78 0.96 19.71 12.76
N LEU A 79 -0.09 18.86 12.77
CA LEU A 79 -0.01 17.51 12.20
C LEU A 79 0.38 17.55 10.71
N SER A 80 -0.25 18.46 9.96
CA SER A 80 -0.01 18.64 8.52
C SER A 80 1.41 19.13 8.23
N ARG A 81 1.93 20.11 8.99
CA ARG A 81 3.31 20.62 8.86
C ARG A 81 4.35 19.55 9.21
N GLN A 82 4.04 18.70 10.17
CA GLN A 82 4.88 17.54 10.47
C GLN A 82 4.83 16.52 9.33
N GLY A 83 3.86 16.58 8.42
CA GLY A 83 3.72 15.58 7.34
C GLY A 83 3.08 14.29 7.84
N SER A 84 2.41 14.35 8.99
CA SER A 84 1.54 13.29 9.47
C SER A 84 0.15 13.48 8.89
N LYS A 85 -0.57 12.38 8.65
CA LYS A 85 -1.99 12.41 8.33
C LYS A 85 -2.72 11.47 9.27
N MET A 86 -3.97 11.77 9.56
CA MET A 86 -4.83 10.81 10.24
C MET A 86 -5.77 10.17 9.25
N MET A 87 -6.05 8.90 9.47
CA MET A 87 -6.85 8.06 8.61
C MET A 87 -7.96 7.39 9.40
N ILE A 88 -9.16 7.38 8.82
CA ILE A 88 -10.29 6.57 9.27
C ILE A 88 -10.29 5.29 8.45
N LEU A 89 -10.29 4.14 9.14
CA LEU A 89 -10.52 2.85 8.50
C LEU A 89 -12.01 2.54 8.47
N ASN A 90 -12.51 2.15 7.31
CA ASN A 90 -13.90 1.73 7.12
C ASN A 90 -13.91 0.29 6.64
N ALA A 91 -14.70 -0.56 7.30
CA ALA A 91 -14.77 -1.98 6.98
C ALA A 91 -16.22 -2.37 6.70
N PRO A 92 -16.53 -2.93 5.52
CA PRO A 92 -17.90 -3.19 5.13
C PRO A 92 -18.50 -4.40 5.86
N LYS A 93 -19.82 -4.36 6.06
CA LYS A 93 -20.64 -5.51 6.50
C LYS A 93 -20.19 -6.12 7.83
N MET A 94 -19.96 -5.30 8.84
CA MET A 94 -19.68 -5.79 10.19
C MET A 94 -20.98 -6.06 10.95
N LYS A 95 -21.05 -7.20 11.61
CA LYS A 95 -22.13 -7.52 12.53
C LYS A 95 -21.80 -6.95 13.91
N PRO A 96 -22.77 -6.36 14.61
CA PRO A 96 -22.56 -5.86 15.97
C PRO A 96 -21.95 -6.94 16.88
N GLY A 97 -20.92 -6.56 17.63
CA GLY A 97 -20.21 -7.43 18.56
C GLY A 97 -19.08 -8.27 17.95
N GLU A 98 -18.86 -8.24 16.62
CA GLU A 98 -17.67 -8.87 16.04
C GLU A 98 -16.40 -8.18 16.56
N GLU A 99 -15.46 -8.98 17.09
CA GLU A 99 -14.18 -8.51 17.62
C GLU A 99 -13.05 -8.74 16.61
N PHE A 100 -12.15 -7.75 16.50
CA PHE A 100 -11.03 -7.78 15.56
C PHE A 100 -9.73 -7.33 16.21
N ASP A 101 -8.62 -7.86 15.70
CA ASP A 101 -7.29 -7.33 15.88
C ASP A 101 -6.89 -6.51 14.65
N LEU A 102 -6.48 -5.27 14.88
CA LEU A 102 -5.90 -4.41 13.85
C LEU A 102 -4.37 -4.47 13.91
N TYR A 103 -3.79 -4.79 12.76
CA TYR A 103 -2.35 -4.80 12.56
C TYR A 103 -1.95 -3.78 11.50
N ALA A 104 -0.77 -3.21 11.67
CA ALA A 104 -0.11 -2.35 10.70
C ALA A 104 1.21 -2.96 10.24
N PHE A 105 1.52 -2.71 8.96
CA PHE A 105 2.67 -3.26 8.26
C PHE A 105 3.34 -2.13 7.50
N ARG A 106 4.64 -2.00 7.74
CA ARG A 106 5.50 -1.10 6.99
C ARG A 106 6.60 -1.92 6.36
N ILE A 107 7.04 -1.50 5.19
CA ILE A 107 8.03 -2.25 4.41
C ILE A 107 9.38 -2.39 5.08
N ASP A 108 9.69 -1.64 6.14
CA ASP A 108 10.96 -1.67 6.87
C ASP A 108 10.80 -2.26 8.30
N GLN A 109 9.58 -2.49 8.76
CA GLN A 109 9.27 -2.88 10.13
C GLN A 109 8.56 -4.22 10.22
N LYS A 110 8.66 -4.87 11.40
CA LYS A 110 7.82 -6.02 11.71
C LYS A 110 6.36 -5.56 11.88
N THR A 111 5.43 -6.51 11.74
CA THR A 111 4.02 -6.30 12.06
C THR A 111 3.86 -5.65 13.42
N MET A 112 3.08 -4.59 13.46
CA MET A 112 2.75 -3.87 14.69
C MET A 112 1.28 -4.11 15.01
N PHE A 113 1.00 -4.62 16.20
CA PHE A 113 -0.34 -4.59 16.74
C PHE A 113 -0.74 -3.14 17.03
N VAL A 114 -1.90 -2.71 16.54
CA VAL A 114 -2.39 -1.34 16.68
C VAL A 114 -3.46 -1.27 17.77
N ALA A 115 -4.52 -2.08 17.64
CA ALA A 115 -5.66 -2.01 18.55
C ALA A 115 -6.53 -3.27 18.50
N ASN A 116 -7.25 -3.53 19.59
CA ASN A 116 -8.43 -4.40 19.60
C ASN A 116 -9.64 -3.54 19.25
N LEU A 117 -10.48 -4.04 18.34
CA LEU A 117 -11.65 -3.33 17.83
C LEU A 117 -12.90 -4.18 18.01
N ILE A 118 -14.05 -3.52 18.17
CA ILE A 118 -15.36 -4.16 18.13
C ILE A 118 -16.25 -3.42 17.14
N ALA A 119 -17.12 -4.15 16.46
CA ALA A 119 -18.18 -3.55 15.67
C ALA A 119 -19.34 -3.10 16.58
N ASN A 120 -19.72 -1.82 16.54
CA ASN A 120 -20.85 -1.29 17.30
C ASN A 120 -22.21 -1.69 16.68
N ALA A 121 -23.32 -1.17 17.22
CA ALA A 121 -24.67 -1.47 16.74
C ALA A 121 -24.89 -1.04 15.28
N GLU A 122 -24.18 0.00 14.84
CA GLU A 122 -24.21 0.55 13.49
C GLU A 122 -23.26 -0.20 12.52
N GLY A 123 -22.49 -1.18 13.00
CA GLY A 123 -21.50 -1.90 12.21
C GLY A 123 -20.20 -1.11 11.96
N GLU A 124 -19.95 -0.04 12.70
CA GLU A 124 -18.71 0.72 12.66
C GLU A 124 -17.67 0.12 13.62
N LEU A 125 -16.40 0.14 13.20
CA LEU A 125 -15.29 -0.29 14.06
C LEU A 125 -14.94 0.80 15.06
N VAL A 126 -14.93 0.43 16.34
CA VAL A 126 -14.58 1.31 17.45
C VAL A 126 -13.53 0.66 18.34
N THR A 127 -12.69 1.49 18.94
CA THR A 127 -11.78 1.05 20.01
C THR A 127 -12.58 0.80 21.28
N THR A 128 -12.10 -0.12 22.12
CA THR A 128 -12.72 -0.39 23.41
C THR A 128 -11.83 0.04 24.57
N ASP A 129 -12.46 0.44 25.67
CA ASP A 129 -11.75 0.58 26.94
C ASP A 129 -11.39 -0.78 27.56
N ARG A 130 -10.80 -0.77 28.77
CA ARG A 130 -10.45 -2.00 29.50
C ARG A 130 -11.66 -2.87 29.86
N ASN A 131 -12.86 -2.29 29.86
CA ASN A 131 -14.13 -2.98 30.14
C ASN A 131 -14.86 -3.39 28.86
N LYS A 132 -14.20 -3.35 27.70
CA LYS A 132 -14.78 -3.62 26.37
C LYS A 132 -15.91 -2.64 25.97
N SER A 133 -16.03 -1.49 26.62
CA SER A 133 -17.00 -0.47 26.25
C SER A 133 -16.49 0.33 25.05
N PRO A 134 -17.32 0.58 24.02
CA PRO A 134 -16.98 1.46 22.90
C PRO A 134 -16.51 2.84 23.35
N LEU A 135 -15.33 3.27 22.89
CA LEU A 135 -14.80 4.60 23.19
C LEU A 135 -15.00 5.56 22.02
N SER A 136 -14.40 5.24 20.87
CA SER A 136 -14.35 6.14 19.72
C SER A 136 -14.04 5.39 18.43
N LYS A 137 -14.34 6.04 17.29
CA LYS A 137 -13.94 5.57 15.96
C LYS A 137 -12.44 5.36 15.89
N VAL A 138 -12.03 4.33 15.16
CA VAL A 138 -10.62 4.02 14.96
C VAL A 138 -9.99 5.05 14.05
N ASN A 139 -9.10 5.85 14.62
CA ASN A 139 -8.28 6.80 13.89
C ASN A 139 -6.83 6.36 13.99
N ILE A 140 -6.17 6.25 12.85
CA ILE A 140 -4.77 5.86 12.77
C ILE A 140 -3.96 7.08 12.39
N THR A 141 -3.06 7.49 13.27
CA THR A 141 -2.05 8.49 12.93
C THR A 141 -0.98 7.83 12.09
N LEU A 142 -0.89 8.28 10.85
CA LEU A 142 0.18 7.94 9.93
C LEU A 142 1.31 8.92 10.14
N GLY A 143 2.44 8.40 10.62
CA GLY A 143 3.66 9.17 10.78
C GLY A 143 4.37 9.42 9.45
N PHE A 144 5.63 9.86 9.55
CA PHE A 144 6.48 10.17 8.40
C PHE A 144 6.67 8.95 7.47
N GLN A 145 6.07 9.03 6.29
CA GLN A 145 6.26 8.08 5.20
C GLN A 145 7.14 8.71 4.12
N MET A 146 8.00 7.90 3.50
CA MET A 146 8.66 8.30 2.26
C MET A 146 7.64 8.43 1.13
N LYS A 147 7.92 9.26 0.13
CA LYS A 147 7.09 9.32 -1.07
C LYS A 147 7.05 7.94 -1.75
N GLY A 148 5.84 7.45 -2.04
CA GLY A 148 5.60 6.10 -2.58
C GLY A 148 5.71 4.98 -1.55
N GLU A 149 5.94 5.28 -0.27
CA GLU A 149 5.89 4.29 0.79
C GLU A 149 4.45 3.96 1.17
N GLU A 150 4.09 2.70 0.98
CA GLU A 150 2.79 2.19 1.40
C GLU A 150 2.89 1.60 2.82
N MET A 151 1.93 1.98 3.66
CA MET A 151 1.65 1.28 4.91
C MET A 151 0.38 0.46 4.71
N SER A 152 0.46 -0.82 5.08
CA SER A 152 -0.65 -1.74 4.95
C SER A 152 -1.28 -2.01 6.31
N TYR A 153 -2.58 -2.28 6.31
CA TYR A 153 -3.37 -2.56 7.49
C TYR A 153 -4.15 -3.84 7.27
N ALA A 154 -4.24 -4.66 8.30
CA ALA A 154 -5.07 -5.85 8.29
C ALA A 154 -5.92 -5.90 9.54
N LEU A 155 -7.21 -6.16 9.34
CA LEU A 155 -8.17 -6.53 10.36
C LEU A 155 -8.33 -8.04 10.33
N LEU A 156 -8.04 -8.70 11.45
CA LEU A 156 -8.25 -10.12 11.63
C LEU A 156 -9.34 -10.34 12.67
N SER A 157 -10.41 -11.06 12.34
CA SER A 157 -11.43 -11.38 13.34
C SER A 157 -10.87 -12.32 14.41
N LYS A 158 -11.33 -12.18 15.67
CA LYS A 158 -10.85 -13.01 16.78
C LYS A 158 -11.14 -14.51 16.58
N ASP A 159 -12.23 -14.83 15.89
CA ASP A 159 -12.60 -16.20 15.49
C ASP A 159 -11.85 -16.68 14.24
N LYS A 160 -10.98 -15.83 13.66
CA LYS A 160 -10.18 -16.07 12.45
C LYS A 160 -10.99 -16.36 11.18
N SER A 161 -12.30 -16.12 11.19
CA SER A 161 -13.16 -16.36 10.03
C SER A 161 -13.01 -15.31 8.92
N ARG A 162 -12.48 -14.13 9.24
CA ARG A 162 -12.37 -12.99 8.32
C ARG A 162 -11.02 -12.28 8.46
N CYS A 163 -10.43 -11.95 7.32
CA CYS A 163 -9.31 -11.03 7.23
C CYS A 163 -9.62 -9.97 6.16
N LEU A 164 -9.58 -8.70 6.54
CA LEU A 164 -9.73 -7.56 5.62
C LEU A 164 -8.44 -6.77 5.62
N ALA A 165 -7.99 -6.33 4.44
CA ALA A 165 -6.76 -5.54 4.35
C ALA A 165 -6.97 -4.31 3.48
N THR A 166 -6.16 -3.29 3.76
CA THR A 166 -6.02 -2.08 2.94
C THR A 166 -4.58 -1.59 2.97
N SER A 167 -4.23 -0.72 2.04
CA SER A 167 -2.91 -0.07 2.04
C SER A 167 -3.06 1.37 1.60
N CYS A 168 -2.32 2.27 2.23
CA CYS A 168 -2.30 3.68 1.87
C CYS A 168 -0.86 4.21 1.79
N ALA A 169 -0.63 5.14 0.87
CA ALA A 169 0.53 6.01 0.87
C ALA A 169 0.07 7.45 1.09
N ILE A 170 0.64 8.17 2.06
CA ILE A 170 0.32 9.58 2.34
C ILE A 170 0.62 10.47 1.14
N ASP A 171 1.77 10.21 0.50
CA ASP A 171 2.27 10.86 -0.69
C ASP A 171 2.59 9.77 -1.74
N PRO A 172 1.59 9.33 -2.52
CA PRO A 172 1.80 8.28 -3.50
C PRO A 172 2.72 8.75 -4.63
N LEU A 173 3.54 7.84 -5.14
CA LEU A 173 4.31 8.09 -6.34
C LEU A 173 3.43 7.77 -7.56
N GLU A 174 2.67 8.77 -8.02
CA GLU A 174 1.68 8.61 -9.10
C GLU A 174 1.79 9.67 -10.20
N ALA A 175 1.39 9.29 -11.41
CA ALA A 175 1.25 10.18 -12.55
C ALA A 175 -0.07 9.89 -13.28
N LYS A 176 -0.76 10.93 -13.72
CA LYS A 176 -2.12 10.86 -14.27
C LYS A 176 -2.17 11.48 -15.66
N TRP A 177 -2.89 10.83 -16.55
CA TRP A 177 -3.26 11.38 -17.86
C TRP A 177 -4.50 12.26 -17.74
N SER A 178 -4.75 13.06 -18.78
CA SER A 178 -5.90 13.96 -18.86
C SER A 178 -7.25 13.23 -18.83
N ASP A 179 -7.31 11.97 -19.27
CA ASP A 179 -8.52 11.13 -19.27
C ASP A 179 -8.79 10.41 -17.95
N GLY A 180 -7.96 10.64 -16.92
CA GLY A 180 -8.08 10.03 -15.61
C GLY A 180 -7.37 8.67 -15.47
N SER A 181 -6.84 8.09 -16.55
CA SER A 181 -5.93 6.95 -16.46
C SER A 181 -4.71 7.34 -15.62
N LYS A 182 -4.11 6.37 -14.94
CA LYS A 182 -2.96 6.66 -14.07
C LYS A 182 -2.02 5.48 -13.91
N ILE A 183 -0.76 5.80 -13.67
CA ILE A 183 0.23 4.86 -13.14
C ILE A 183 0.57 5.25 -11.71
N TYR A 184 0.77 4.25 -10.87
CA TYR A 184 1.35 4.42 -9.55
C TYR A 184 2.51 3.46 -9.36
N MET A 185 3.44 3.84 -8.49
CA MET A 185 4.57 3.03 -8.10
C MET A 185 4.63 2.92 -6.57
N ALA A 186 4.93 1.71 -6.09
CA ALA A 186 5.09 1.42 -4.67
C ALA A 186 6.29 0.50 -4.45
N MET A 187 6.95 0.65 -3.30
CA MET A 187 8.05 -0.23 -2.91
C MET A 187 7.53 -1.60 -2.46
N LEU A 188 8.29 -2.66 -2.79
CA LEU A 188 7.97 -4.05 -2.43
C LEU A 188 8.95 -4.65 -1.42
N THR A 189 10.18 -4.14 -1.33
CA THR A 189 11.23 -4.75 -0.51
C THR A 189 11.87 -3.79 0.49
N HIS A 190 12.28 -4.35 1.63
CA HIS A 190 12.98 -3.64 2.71
C HIS A 190 14.28 -2.97 2.25
N ASP A 191 14.97 -3.55 1.27
CA ASP A 191 16.21 -2.99 0.71
C ASP A 191 15.97 -1.84 -0.27
N LEU A 192 14.70 -1.50 -0.53
CA LEU A 192 14.27 -0.38 -1.37
C LEU A 192 14.76 -0.50 -2.83
N LYS A 193 14.96 -1.74 -3.31
CA LYS A 193 15.43 -2.03 -4.68
C LYS A 193 14.35 -2.60 -5.59
N ILE A 194 13.25 -3.11 -5.06
CA ILE A 194 12.16 -3.65 -5.87
C ILE A 194 10.92 -2.78 -5.73
N PHE A 195 10.37 -2.41 -6.87
CA PHE A 195 9.18 -1.58 -6.98
C PHE A 195 8.12 -2.31 -7.80
N TYR A 196 6.87 -2.10 -7.43
CA TYR A 196 5.70 -2.46 -8.21
C TYR A 196 5.21 -1.22 -8.94
N LEU A 197 5.00 -1.33 -10.24
CA LEU A 197 4.34 -0.30 -11.03
C LEU A 197 3.00 -0.85 -11.53
N TYR A 198 1.95 -0.07 -11.40
CA TYR A 198 0.61 -0.46 -11.82
C TYR A 198 -0.12 0.67 -12.52
N GLY A 199 -0.71 0.31 -13.65
CA GLY A 199 -1.65 1.13 -14.40
C GLY A 199 -3.09 0.81 -14.03
N SER A 200 -3.94 1.83 -13.95
CA SER A 200 -5.39 1.66 -13.79
C SER A 200 -6.19 2.70 -14.54
N GLN A 201 -7.48 2.39 -14.71
CA GLN A 201 -8.48 3.24 -15.36
C GLN A 201 -8.18 3.45 -16.86
N PHE A 202 -7.42 2.53 -17.46
CA PHE A 202 -7.21 2.46 -18.90
C PHE A 202 -8.42 1.83 -19.58
N LYS A 203 -8.56 2.05 -20.89
CA LYS A 203 -9.53 1.29 -21.67
C LYS A 203 -9.07 -0.17 -21.78
N PRO A 204 -9.99 -1.15 -21.73
CA PRO A 204 -9.62 -2.54 -21.98
C PRO A 204 -8.87 -2.72 -23.30
N GLY A 205 -7.74 -3.42 -23.27
CA GLY A 205 -6.88 -3.63 -24.44
C GLY A 205 -6.02 -2.43 -24.86
N GLU A 206 -6.05 -1.32 -24.13
CA GLU A 206 -5.20 -0.15 -24.41
C GLU A 206 -3.72 -0.50 -24.24
N ILE A 207 -2.90 -0.12 -25.23
CA ILE A 207 -1.46 -0.38 -25.23
C ILE A 207 -0.72 0.83 -24.65
N VAL A 208 0.15 0.56 -23.68
CA VAL A 208 1.03 1.54 -23.04
C VAL A 208 2.46 1.07 -23.13
N THR A 209 3.32 1.88 -23.75
CA THR A 209 4.76 1.67 -23.77
C THR A 209 5.37 2.28 -22.53
N LEU A 210 6.06 1.46 -21.73
CA LEU A 210 6.84 1.93 -20.60
C LEU A 210 8.31 1.96 -20.97
N SER A 211 8.94 3.13 -20.85
CA SER A 211 10.37 3.30 -21.00
C SER A 211 10.99 3.61 -19.64
N PHE A 212 11.96 2.78 -19.25
CA PHE A 212 12.61 2.84 -17.96
C PHE A 212 14.06 3.23 -18.13
N LYS A 213 14.51 4.15 -17.29
CA LYS A 213 15.91 4.52 -17.17
C LYS A 213 16.38 4.30 -15.73
N MET A 214 17.31 3.38 -15.56
CA MET A 214 17.80 2.92 -14.26
C MET A 214 19.33 2.83 -14.28
N GLY A 215 20.00 3.90 -13.87
CA GLY A 215 21.46 3.99 -13.98
C GLY A 215 21.90 3.91 -15.44
N ASN A 216 22.59 2.82 -15.80
CA ASN A 216 23.10 2.56 -17.16
C ASN A 216 22.20 1.62 -17.98
N LYS A 217 21.07 1.18 -17.42
CA LYS A 217 20.12 0.30 -18.10
C LYS A 217 18.94 1.13 -18.56
N ASP A 218 18.70 1.11 -19.87
CA ASP A 218 17.48 1.61 -20.50
C ASP A 218 16.75 0.42 -21.10
N PHE A 219 15.46 0.27 -20.80
CA PHE A 219 14.62 -0.74 -21.44
C PHE A 219 13.23 -0.17 -21.72
N SER A 220 12.59 -0.69 -22.75
CA SER A 220 11.24 -0.29 -23.15
C SER A 220 10.41 -1.54 -23.43
N GLU A 221 9.19 -1.56 -22.91
CA GLU A 221 8.29 -2.71 -23.04
C GLU A 221 6.85 -2.22 -23.19
N ASP A 222 6.08 -2.91 -24.02
CA ASP A 222 4.67 -2.62 -24.26
C ASP A 222 3.79 -3.46 -23.35
N PHE A 223 2.83 -2.81 -22.71
CA PHE A 223 1.84 -3.42 -21.84
C PHE A 223 0.46 -3.26 -22.43
N VAL A 224 -0.33 -4.32 -22.40
CA VAL A 224 -1.73 -4.30 -22.81
C VAL A 224 -2.60 -4.28 -21.56
N ALA A 225 -3.46 -3.27 -21.42
CA ALA A 225 -4.40 -3.20 -20.32
C ALA A 225 -5.39 -4.38 -20.36
N SER A 226 -5.64 -4.97 -19.20
CA SER A 226 -6.57 -6.07 -18.98
C SER A 226 -8.01 -5.68 -19.31
N SER A 227 -8.93 -6.65 -19.22
CA SER A 227 -10.37 -6.38 -19.33
C SER A 227 -10.91 -5.42 -18.25
N GLN A 228 -10.18 -5.24 -17.15
CA GLN A 228 -10.48 -4.29 -16.08
C GLN A 228 -9.80 -2.93 -16.27
N GLY A 229 -9.05 -2.73 -17.36
CA GLY A 229 -8.33 -1.48 -17.61
C GLY A 229 -7.07 -1.33 -16.76
N THR A 230 -6.41 -2.44 -16.44
CA THR A 230 -5.27 -2.50 -15.51
C THR A 230 -4.07 -3.21 -16.12
N PHE A 231 -2.86 -2.86 -15.69
CA PHE A 231 -1.64 -3.62 -15.99
C PHE A 231 -0.65 -3.46 -14.84
N TYR A 232 0.35 -4.34 -14.75
CA TYR A 232 1.42 -4.19 -13.78
C TYR A 232 2.76 -4.73 -14.26
N THR A 233 3.82 -4.26 -13.62
CA THR A 233 5.17 -4.82 -13.77
C THR A 233 5.97 -4.64 -12.48
N ILE A 234 7.05 -5.40 -12.35
CA ILE A 234 7.98 -5.33 -11.24
C ILE A 234 9.31 -4.79 -11.75
N LEU A 235 9.79 -3.74 -11.11
CA LEU A 235 11.07 -3.13 -11.39
C LEU A 235 12.06 -3.59 -10.33
N ASN A 236 13.15 -4.22 -10.76
CA ASN A 236 14.22 -4.63 -9.86
C ASN A 236 15.51 -3.86 -10.19
N HIS A 237 16.00 -3.10 -9.21
CA HIS A 237 17.25 -2.38 -9.27
C HIS A 237 18.44 -3.23 -8.79
N ASP A 238 18.71 -4.30 -9.51
CA ASP A 238 19.95 -5.07 -9.40
C ASP A 238 20.93 -4.62 -10.50
N THR A 239 21.61 -3.50 -10.25
CA THR A 239 22.69 -3.00 -11.09
C THR A 239 24.02 -3.25 -10.39
N LEU A 240 24.91 -4.01 -11.05
CA LEU A 240 26.24 -4.32 -10.52
C LEU A 240 26.97 -3.03 -10.14
N GLY A 241 27.47 -2.97 -8.90
CA GLY A 241 28.23 -1.83 -8.38
C GLY A 241 27.39 -0.61 -7.97
N GLN A 242 26.06 -0.68 -7.98
CA GLN A 242 25.19 0.41 -7.51
C GLN A 242 24.33 -0.04 -6.32
N THR A 243 24.38 0.72 -5.23
CA THR A 243 23.61 0.47 -4.00
C THR A 243 22.36 1.36 -3.87
N GLY A 244 22.24 2.38 -4.72
CA GLY A 244 21.10 3.29 -4.78
C GLY A 244 21.22 4.25 -5.96
N GLY A 245 20.14 4.97 -6.25
CA GLY A 245 20.16 5.97 -7.32
C GLY A 245 18.81 6.61 -7.59
N LYS A 246 18.71 7.22 -8.77
CA LYS A 246 17.48 7.78 -9.35
C LYS A 246 16.97 6.85 -10.45
N GLY A 247 15.67 6.61 -10.46
CA GLY A 247 14.95 5.95 -11.54
C GLY A 247 14.00 6.91 -12.23
N HIS A 248 13.78 6.69 -13.52
CA HIS A 248 12.77 7.41 -14.30
C HIS A 248 11.93 6.40 -15.07
N VAL A 249 10.61 6.56 -15.00
CA VAL A 249 9.66 5.84 -15.85
C VAL A 249 8.91 6.85 -16.68
N ARG A 250 8.90 6.65 -18.00
CA ARG A 250 7.98 7.32 -18.91
C ARG A 250 6.97 6.30 -19.41
N ALA A 251 5.69 6.62 -19.30
CA ALA A 251 4.62 5.81 -19.85
C ALA A 251 3.95 6.58 -20.99
N THR A 252 3.81 5.95 -22.16
CA THR A 252 3.27 6.57 -23.37
C THR A 252 2.11 5.72 -23.90
N LYS A 253 0.96 6.35 -24.13
CA LYS A 253 -0.20 5.68 -24.73
C LYS A 253 0.00 5.52 -26.22
N ALA A 254 -0.14 4.30 -26.74
CA ALA A 254 0.05 4.02 -28.16
C ALA A 254 -0.99 4.73 -29.05
N ALA A 255 -2.21 4.93 -28.54
CA ALA A 255 -3.32 5.46 -29.33
C ALA A 255 -3.17 6.94 -29.71
N ASN A 256 -2.55 7.76 -28.85
CA ASN A 256 -2.46 9.21 -29.03
C ASN A 256 -1.06 9.80 -28.76
N GLY A 257 -0.09 9.00 -28.32
CA GLY A 257 1.26 9.44 -27.99
C GLY A 257 1.37 10.28 -26.70
N GLU A 258 0.29 10.46 -25.94
CA GLU A 258 0.32 11.20 -24.68
C GLU A 258 1.16 10.44 -23.66
N SER A 259 2.05 11.16 -22.98
CA SER A 259 2.99 10.56 -22.03
C SER A 259 2.96 11.24 -20.67
N VAL A 260 3.20 10.44 -19.65
CA VAL A 260 3.44 10.88 -18.28
C VAL A 260 4.75 10.30 -17.78
N ALA A 261 5.30 10.88 -16.73
CA ALA A 261 6.56 10.42 -16.16
C ALA A 261 6.55 10.38 -14.63
N LEU A 262 7.31 9.44 -14.09
CA LEU A 262 7.60 9.29 -12.68
C LEU A 262 9.12 9.33 -12.46
N GLU A 263 9.54 10.11 -11.47
CA GLU A 263 10.90 10.11 -10.96
C GLU A 263 10.92 9.60 -9.52
N TYR A 264 11.89 8.77 -9.20
CA TYR A 264 11.97 8.15 -7.88
C TYR A 264 13.41 7.86 -7.47
N LEU A 265 13.60 7.71 -6.16
CA LEU A 265 14.86 7.28 -5.58
C LEU A 265 14.74 5.82 -5.16
N TRP A 266 15.85 5.10 -5.19
CA TRP A 266 15.93 3.70 -4.75
C TRP A 266 17.21 3.45 -3.95
N GLY A 267 17.20 2.35 -3.18
CA GLY A 267 18.31 1.92 -2.34
C GLY A 267 18.82 3.02 -1.40
N GLU A 268 20.14 3.13 -1.25
CA GLU A 268 20.78 4.07 -0.33
C GLU A 268 20.43 5.54 -0.60
N SER A 269 20.18 5.91 -1.86
CA SER A 269 19.81 7.29 -2.21
C SER A 269 18.46 7.69 -1.60
N LEU A 270 17.52 6.75 -1.53
CA LEU A 270 16.22 6.98 -0.88
C LEU A 270 16.38 7.11 0.63
N THR A 271 17.17 6.22 1.26
CA THR A 271 17.46 6.28 2.70
C THR A 271 18.12 7.60 3.10
N GLN A 272 19.10 8.08 2.33
CA GLN A 272 19.76 9.35 2.60
C GLN A 272 18.80 10.54 2.49
N SER A 273 17.92 10.54 1.48
CA SER A 273 16.90 11.57 1.31
C SER A 273 15.95 11.64 2.52
N PHE A 274 15.48 10.47 2.98
CA PHE A 274 14.60 10.37 4.14
C PHE A 274 15.27 10.87 5.43
N ASN A 275 16.51 10.44 5.68
CA ASN A 275 17.27 10.88 6.86
C ASN A 275 17.52 12.39 6.86
N ALA A 276 17.80 12.98 5.68
CA ALA A 276 17.97 14.43 5.54
C ALA A 276 16.66 15.20 5.84
N GLN A 277 15.51 14.67 5.46
CA GLN A 277 14.21 15.26 5.77
C GLN A 277 13.91 15.23 7.27
N ASN A 278 14.20 14.12 7.94
CA ASN A 278 13.95 13.98 9.39
C ASN A 278 14.86 14.91 10.21
N ASN A 279 16.14 15.02 9.86
CA ASN A 279 17.10 15.86 10.59
C ASN A 279 16.84 17.37 10.46
N ARG A 280 16.16 17.81 9.40
CA ARG A 280 15.77 19.23 9.23
C ARG A 280 14.58 19.64 10.10
N LYS A 281 13.79 18.68 10.57
CA LYS A 281 12.58 18.94 11.36
C LYS A 281 12.81 18.86 12.87
N THR A 282 13.96 18.34 13.30
CA THR A 282 14.37 18.28 14.72
C THR A 282 15.24 19.47 15.15
N ARG A 283 15.42 20.47 14.28
CA ARG A 283 16.12 21.74 14.56
C ARG A 283 15.12 22.88 14.47
#